data_AF-A0ABD5YF38-F1
#
_entry.id   AF-A0ABD5YF38-F1
#
_cell.length_a   1.000
_cell.length_b   1.000
_cell.length_c   1.000
_cell.angle_alpha   90.00
_cell.angle_beta   90.00
_cell.angle_gamma   90.00
#
_symmetry.space_group_name_H-M   'P 1'
#
loop_
_entity.id
_entity.type
_entity.pdbx_description
1 polymer ?
#
loop_
_entity_poly.entity_id
_entity_poly.type
_entity_poly.pdbx_seq_one_letter_code
_entity_poly.pdbx_strand_id
1 'polypeptide(L)'
;MENKLVLAYITATNDDDAREQIDHCMELMCERLSIKNDSDYNQDVANRLKRKNTVTVVFDETSLQIISGRQDLNRDVEMTLGERFEHAFEQGAREIIVTAGKSLTNPDAVKKYLNHVRRITFARKRISFERGTSDEQIHRVMSVVKETKTTRDGHEILREEWTGGRPPIGTEVVRGQLVKGDDYHSIRNILQRVAFGDITKSKATREIGCARKTIGNSLRDRAELYDLPQQ
;
A
#
# COMPACT_ATOMS: atom_id res chain seq x y z
N MET A 1 32.51 -2.19 -8.10
CA MET A 1 31.10 -2.45 -8.45
C MET A 1 30.25 -2.03 -7.27
N GLU A 2 29.29 -1.13 -7.50
CA GLU A 2 28.42 -0.61 -6.45
C GLU A 2 27.27 -1.62 -6.26
N ASN A 3 27.20 -2.26 -5.09
CA ASN A 3 26.16 -3.26 -4.78
C ASN A 3 24.78 -2.59 -4.84
N LYS A 4 23.86 -3.14 -5.64
CA LYS A 4 22.51 -2.60 -5.76
C LYS A 4 21.68 -3.05 -4.56
N LEU A 5 21.45 -2.16 -3.60
CA LEU A 5 20.58 -2.43 -2.47
C LEU A 5 19.11 -2.22 -2.85
N VAL A 6 18.30 -3.24 -2.60
CA VAL A 6 16.83 -3.23 -2.68
C VAL A 6 16.28 -3.49 -1.29
N LEU A 7 15.36 -2.65 -0.85
CA LEU A 7 14.67 -2.82 0.42
C LEU A 7 13.39 -3.59 0.19
N ALA A 8 13.09 -4.59 1.00
CA ALA A 8 11.80 -5.26 1.06
C ALA A 8 11.15 -5.02 2.42
N TYR A 9 9.90 -4.60 2.45
CA TYR A 9 9.15 -4.41 3.69
C TYR A 9 7.96 -5.34 3.74
N ILE A 10 7.92 -6.17 4.80
CA ILE A 10 6.84 -7.13 5.06
C ILE A 10 6.13 -6.76 6.37
N THR A 11 4.81 -6.83 6.39
CA THR A 11 3.97 -6.56 7.58
C THR A 11 3.18 -7.78 8.00
N ALA A 12 3.77 -8.95 7.86
CA ALA A 12 3.12 -10.19 8.23
C ALA A 12 2.60 -10.15 9.68
N THR A 13 1.53 -10.90 9.93
CA THR A 13 0.90 -11.02 11.26
C THR A 13 1.11 -12.38 11.89
N ASN A 14 1.55 -13.36 11.10
CA ASN A 14 1.84 -14.72 11.51
C ASN A 14 2.92 -15.32 10.59
N ASP A 15 3.27 -16.59 10.81
CA ASP A 15 4.33 -17.27 10.08
C ASP A 15 3.97 -17.57 8.61
N ASP A 16 2.72 -17.96 8.35
CA ASP A 16 2.25 -18.29 7.00
C ASP A 16 2.19 -17.03 6.13
N ASP A 17 1.67 -15.95 6.68
CA ASP A 17 1.63 -14.61 6.07
C ASP A 17 3.06 -14.08 5.81
N ALA A 18 4.00 -14.33 6.74
CA ALA A 18 5.41 -13.96 6.53
C ALA A 18 6.02 -14.73 5.36
N ARG A 19 5.73 -16.02 5.27
CA ARG A 19 6.21 -16.87 4.18
C ARG A 19 5.64 -16.41 2.83
N GLU A 20 4.33 -16.22 2.72
CA GLU A 20 3.67 -15.74 1.49
C GLU A 20 4.28 -14.40 1.03
N GLN A 21 4.47 -13.46 1.95
CA GLN A 21 5.07 -12.17 1.64
C GLN A 21 6.53 -12.29 1.18
N ILE A 22 7.35 -13.12 1.84
CA ILE A 22 8.73 -13.36 1.43
C ILE A 22 8.77 -14.00 0.05
N ASP A 23 7.91 -14.98 -0.21
CA ASP A 23 7.81 -15.64 -1.52
C ASP A 23 7.52 -14.61 -2.61
N HIS A 24 6.56 -13.70 -2.43
CA HIS A 24 6.30 -12.63 -3.39
C HIS A 24 7.49 -11.66 -3.61
N CYS A 25 8.23 -11.31 -2.56
CA CYS A 25 9.46 -10.53 -2.68
C CYS A 25 10.53 -11.27 -3.49
N MET A 26 10.74 -12.54 -3.16
CA MET A 26 11.78 -13.38 -3.75
C MET A 26 11.46 -13.72 -5.20
N GLU A 27 10.20 -14.04 -5.53
CA GLU A 27 9.72 -14.23 -6.90
C GLU A 27 9.99 -13.00 -7.77
N LEU A 28 9.59 -11.81 -7.29
CA LEU A 28 9.82 -10.56 -8.01
C LEU A 28 11.31 -10.30 -8.27
N MET A 29 12.16 -10.54 -7.27
CA MET A 29 13.61 -10.38 -7.42
C MET A 29 14.21 -11.42 -8.37
N CYS A 30 13.80 -12.67 -8.23
CA CYS A 30 14.31 -13.77 -9.05
C CYS A 30 13.94 -13.60 -10.52
N GLU A 31 12.69 -13.24 -10.81
CA GLU A 31 12.23 -12.92 -12.17
C GLU A 31 13.05 -11.80 -12.81
N ARG A 32 13.31 -10.72 -12.06
CA ARG A 32 14.08 -9.57 -12.57
C ARG A 32 15.53 -9.90 -12.86
N LEU A 33 16.12 -10.78 -12.06
CA LEU A 33 17.50 -11.22 -12.22
C LEU A 33 17.61 -12.46 -13.12
N SER A 34 16.50 -12.99 -13.64
CA SER A 34 16.45 -14.21 -14.44
C SER A 34 17.10 -15.42 -13.73
N ILE A 35 16.90 -15.51 -12.42
CA ILE A 35 17.37 -16.62 -11.58
C ILE A 35 16.18 -17.45 -11.10
N LYS A 36 16.45 -18.71 -10.71
CA LYS A 36 15.43 -19.60 -10.20
C LYS A 36 15.12 -19.27 -8.74
N ASN A 37 13.83 -19.11 -8.42
CA ASN A 37 13.37 -19.00 -7.04
C ASN A 37 13.46 -20.38 -6.35
N ASP A 38 13.96 -20.41 -5.12
CA ASP A 38 14.10 -21.62 -4.31
C ASP A 38 13.23 -21.48 -3.06
N SER A 39 12.16 -22.28 -3.00
CA SER A 39 11.20 -22.25 -1.90
C SER A 39 11.81 -22.64 -0.55
N ASP A 40 12.81 -23.53 -0.55
CA ASP A 40 13.46 -23.98 0.68
C ASP A 40 14.36 -22.86 1.24
N TYR A 41 15.01 -22.12 0.34
CA TYR A 41 15.75 -20.92 0.71
C TYR A 41 14.84 -19.82 1.26
N ASN A 42 13.67 -19.60 0.67
CA ASN A 42 12.69 -18.63 1.18
C ASN A 42 12.20 -19.00 2.59
N GLN A 43 12.03 -20.30 2.84
CA GLN A 43 11.67 -20.80 4.16
C GLN A 43 12.78 -20.55 5.21
N ASP A 44 14.05 -20.68 4.85
CA ASP A 44 15.17 -20.30 5.72
C ASP A 44 15.14 -18.80 6.05
N VAL A 45 14.93 -17.96 5.05
CA VAL A 45 14.80 -16.50 5.22
C VAL A 45 13.66 -16.17 6.19
N ALA A 46 12.49 -16.80 6.04
CA ALA A 46 11.36 -16.65 6.96
C ALA A 46 11.71 -17.06 8.39
N ASN A 47 12.41 -18.17 8.57
CA ASN A 47 12.86 -18.65 9.88
C ASN A 47 13.85 -17.69 10.54
N ARG A 48 14.78 -17.11 9.77
CA ARG A 48 15.72 -16.09 10.26
C ARG A 48 14.99 -14.83 10.72
N LEU A 49 13.95 -14.42 10.01
CA LEU A 49 13.11 -13.29 10.40
C LEU A 49 12.28 -13.54 11.66
N LYS A 50 12.13 -14.78 12.15
CA LYS A 50 11.54 -15.00 13.49
C LYS A 50 12.40 -14.40 14.61
N ARG A 51 13.72 -14.44 14.43
CA ARG A 51 14.72 -14.02 15.43
C ARG A 51 15.27 -12.62 15.18
N LYS A 52 15.29 -12.18 13.92
CA LYS A 52 15.85 -10.89 13.51
C LYS A 52 14.77 -10.05 12.86
N ASN A 53 14.84 -8.74 13.06
CA ASN A 53 13.94 -7.84 12.37
C ASN A 53 14.33 -7.57 10.92
N THR A 54 15.60 -7.78 10.58
CA THR A 54 16.15 -7.55 9.24
C THR A 54 16.98 -8.75 8.81
N VAL A 55 16.79 -9.19 7.57
CA VAL A 55 17.57 -10.24 6.92
C VAL A 55 18.01 -9.75 5.55
N THR A 56 19.31 -9.83 5.26
CA THR A 56 19.85 -9.54 3.93
C THR A 56 20.05 -10.84 3.17
N VAL A 57 19.56 -10.86 1.93
CA VAL A 57 19.76 -11.88 0.91
C VAL A 57 20.64 -11.26 -0.18
N VAL A 58 21.62 -12.00 -0.69
CA VAL A 58 22.55 -11.52 -1.71
C VAL A 58 22.35 -12.31 -3.00
N PHE A 59 22.17 -11.58 -4.09
CA PHE A 59 22.01 -12.06 -5.45
C PHE A 59 23.12 -11.45 -6.32
N ASP A 60 24.27 -12.11 -6.38
CA ASP A 60 25.43 -11.63 -7.14
C ASP A 60 25.77 -10.15 -6.79
N GLU A 61 25.55 -9.20 -7.69
CA GLU A 61 25.78 -7.75 -7.48
C GLU A 61 24.62 -6.99 -6.79
N THR A 62 23.54 -7.68 -6.41
CA THR A 62 22.33 -7.09 -5.85
C THR A 62 22.06 -7.66 -4.47
N SER A 63 21.67 -6.83 -3.52
CA SER A 63 21.27 -7.27 -2.18
C SER A 63 19.83 -6.89 -1.90
N LEU A 64 19.06 -7.85 -1.39
CA LEU A 64 17.71 -7.63 -0.91
C LEU A 64 17.73 -7.62 0.61
N GLN A 65 17.49 -6.45 1.20
CA GLN A 65 17.35 -6.31 2.64
C GLN A 65 15.87 -6.36 3.01
N ILE A 66 15.45 -7.45 3.66
CA ILE A 66 14.07 -7.68 4.07
C ILE A 66 13.90 -7.19 5.52
N ILE A 67 13.04 -6.21 5.73
CA ILE A 67 12.64 -5.67 7.03
C ILE A 67 11.26 -6.21 7.39
N SER A 68 11.16 -6.85 8.55
CA SER A 68 9.91 -7.34 9.12
C SER A 68 9.31 -6.34 10.12
N GLY A 69 8.07 -5.92 9.86
CA GLY A 69 7.24 -5.12 10.75
C GLY A 69 6.40 -5.92 11.75
N ARG A 70 6.67 -7.22 11.93
CA ARG A 70 5.96 -8.09 12.88
C ARG A 70 6.07 -7.58 14.31
N GLN A 71 4.93 -7.28 14.92
CA GLN A 71 4.82 -6.83 16.31
C GLN A 71 4.51 -7.97 17.29
N ASP A 72 4.07 -9.12 16.77
CA ASP A 72 3.73 -10.31 17.55
C ASP A 72 4.96 -11.06 18.09
N LEU A 73 6.14 -10.74 17.57
CA LEU A 73 7.40 -11.35 17.96
C LEU A 73 8.16 -10.42 18.91
N ASN A 74 8.49 -10.95 20.09
CA ASN A 74 9.38 -10.25 21.02
C ASN A 74 10.82 -10.36 20.52
N ARG A 75 11.33 -9.27 19.94
CA ARG A 75 12.69 -9.17 19.39
C ARG A 75 13.35 -7.96 20.02
N ASP A 76 14.65 -8.03 20.29
CA ASP A 76 15.40 -6.83 20.66
C ASP A 76 15.36 -5.83 19.50
N VAL A 77 14.79 -4.66 19.76
CA VAL A 77 14.63 -3.59 18.78
C VAL A 77 15.65 -2.51 19.09
N GLU A 78 16.82 -2.58 18.46
CA GLU A 78 17.83 -1.51 18.55
C GLU A 78 17.45 -0.27 17.73
N MET A 79 16.63 -0.45 16.69
CA MET A 79 16.21 0.61 15.77
C MET A 79 14.73 0.48 15.44
N THR A 80 14.02 1.61 15.45
CA THR A 80 12.66 1.77 14.95
C THR A 80 12.57 1.49 13.45
N LEU A 81 11.35 1.31 12.94
CA LEU A 81 11.14 1.10 11.51
C LEU A 81 11.65 2.27 10.66
N GLY A 82 11.39 3.51 11.11
CA GLY A 82 11.84 4.72 10.42
C GLY A 82 13.36 4.77 10.30
N GLU A 83 14.07 4.54 11.42
CA GLU A 83 15.54 4.54 11.44
C GLU A 83 16.14 3.48 10.51
N ARG A 84 15.49 2.32 10.37
CA ARG A 84 15.97 1.30 9.43
C ARG A 84 15.79 1.69 7.97
N PHE A 85 14.69 2.37 7.64
CA PHE A 85 14.47 2.91 6.30
C PHE A 85 15.53 3.96 5.99
N GLU A 86 15.75 4.92 6.91
CA GLU A 86 16.78 5.94 6.74
C GLU A 86 18.17 5.30 6.58
N HIS A 87 18.52 4.33 7.42
CA HIS A 87 19.79 3.62 7.30
C HIS A 87 19.94 2.88 5.97
N ALA A 88 18.87 2.26 5.46
CA ALA A 88 18.89 1.63 4.13
C ALA A 88 19.06 2.67 3.02
N PHE A 89 18.47 3.85 3.15
CA PHE A 89 18.64 4.96 2.19
C PHE A 89 20.07 5.50 2.21
N GLU A 90 20.67 5.66 3.38
CA GLU A 90 22.08 6.03 3.54
C GLU A 90 23.03 5.01 2.91
N GLN A 91 22.67 3.72 2.95
CA GLN A 91 23.39 2.63 2.27
C GLN A 91 23.14 2.60 0.75
N GLY A 92 22.35 3.53 0.20
CA GLY A 92 22.12 3.64 -1.23
C GLY A 92 21.01 2.73 -1.76
N ALA A 93 20.02 2.38 -0.94
CA ALA A 93 18.83 1.65 -1.40
C ALA A 93 18.17 2.37 -2.58
N ARG A 94 17.99 1.65 -3.70
CA ARG A 94 17.47 2.23 -4.95
C ARG A 94 15.98 1.97 -5.17
N GLU A 95 15.45 0.97 -4.49
CA GLU A 95 14.07 0.53 -4.63
C GLU A 95 13.53 0.00 -3.30
N ILE A 96 12.22 0.16 -3.11
CA ILE A 96 11.46 -0.49 -2.04
C ILE A 96 10.45 -1.46 -2.67
N ILE A 97 10.43 -2.70 -2.18
CA ILE A 97 9.44 -3.72 -2.48
C ILE A 97 8.50 -3.83 -1.29
N VAL A 98 7.21 -3.79 -1.53
CA VAL A 98 6.14 -3.87 -0.54
C VAL A 98 5.25 -5.05 -0.89
N THR A 99 5.03 -5.97 0.04
CA THR A 99 4.24 -7.20 -0.20
C THR A 99 2.84 -7.08 0.35
N ALA A 100 2.74 -6.54 1.56
CA ALA A 100 1.49 -6.14 2.20
C ALA A 100 1.82 -5.09 3.27
N GLY A 101 0.83 -4.29 3.66
CA GLY A 101 0.95 -3.44 4.83
C GLY A 101 0.30 -2.08 4.72
N LYS A 102 -0.55 -1.78 5.71
CA LYS A 102 -1.26 -0.50 5.85
C LYS A 102 -0.31 0.71 5.77
N SER A 103 0.92 0.57 6.30
CA SER A 103 1.90 1.65 6.45
C SER A 103 2.44 2.21 5.12
N LEU A 104 2.57 1.39 4.07
CA LEU A 104 3.01 1.84 2.73
C LEU A 104 1.88 1.86 1.70
N THR A 105 0.66 1.50 2.09
CA THR A 105 -0.53 1.69 1.24
C THR A 105 -1.13 3.10 1.28
N ASN A 106 -0.51 4.02 2.03
CA ASN A 106 -0.86 5.44 2.01
C ASN A 106 -0.15 6.15 0.83
N PRO A 107 -0.88 6.80 -0.09
CA PRO A 107 -0.31 7.63 -1.15
C PRO A 107 0.76 8.62 -0.68
N ASP A 108 0.55 9.29 0.47
CA ASP A 108 1.50 10.26 1.02
C ASP A 108 2.82 9.60 1.42
N ALA A 109 2.75 8.38 1.97
CA ALA A 109 3.93 7.60 2.31
C ALA A 109 4.68 7.19 1.03
N VAL A 110 3.98 6.70 0.00
CA VAL A 110 4.58 6.35 -1.30
C VAL A 110 5.33 7.56 -1.87
N LYS A 111 4.69 8.72 -1.91
CA LYS A 111 5.30 9.97 -2.39
C LYS A 111 6.51 10.39 -1.57
N LYS A 112 6.42 10.33 -0.23
CA LYS A 112 7.54 10.62 0.68
C LYS A 112 8.74 9.74 0.32
N TYR A 113 8.54 8.42 0.23
CA TYR A 113 9.64 7.49 -0.01
C TYR A 113 10.21 7.55 -1.43
N LEU A 114 9.41 7.89 -2.45
CA LEU A 114 9.90 8.14 -3.81
C LEU A 114 10.87 9.32 -3.93
N ASN A 115 10.98 10.17 -2.89
CA ASN A 115 12.04 11.18 -2.83
C ASN A 115 13.42 10.58 -2.51
N HIS A 116 13.45 9.41 -1.85
CA HIS A 116 14.67 8.71 -1.43
C HIS A 116 15.07 7.61 -2.41
N VAL A 117 14.08 6.90 -2.99
CA VAL A 117 14.32 5.78 -3.90
C VAL A 117 13.83 6.07 -5.32
N ARG A 118 14.37 5.36 -6.31
CA ARG A 118 13.94 5.51 -7.72
C ARG A 118 12.59 4.88 -7.97
N ARG A 119 12.24 3.82 -7.22
CA ARG A 119 11.06 3.00 -7.48
C ARG A 119 10.49 2.42 -6.18
N ILE A 120 9.17 2.30 -6.11
CA ILE A 120 8.46 1.50 -5.10
C ILE A 120 7.60 0.49 -5.84
N THR A 121 7.70 -0.79 -5.49
CA THR A 121 6.97 -1.89 -6.16
C THR A 121 6.10 -2.64 -5.15
N PHE A 122 4.82 -2.77 -5.45
CA PHE A 122 3.89 -3.63 -4.72
C PHE A 122 3.92 -5.04 -5.32
N ALA A 123 4.68 -5.94 -4.70
CA ALA A 123 5.04 -7.25 -5.24
C ALA A 123 3.82 -8.09 -5.61
N ARG A 124 2.83 -8.18 -4.73
CA ARG A 124 1.62 -8.99 -4.93
C ARG A 124 0.81 -8.55 -6.15
N LYS A 125 0.80 -7.26 -6.46
CA LYS A 125 0.03 -6.68 -7.58
C LYS A 125 0.88 -6.40 -8.82
N ARG A 126 2.21 -6.55 -8.72
CA ARG A 126 3.19 -6.22 -9.78
C ARG A 126 3.02 -4.78 -10.30
N ILE A 127 2.65 -3.87 -9.41
CA ILE A 127 2.49 -2.45 -9.69
C ILE A 127 3.69 -1.71 -9.13
N SER A 128 4.29 -0.83 -9.95
CA SER A 128 5.40 0.01 -9.53
C SER A 128 5.09 1.49 -9.71
N PHE A 129 5.58 2.30 -8.78
CA PHE A 129 5.64 3.75 -8.90
C PHE A 129 7.10 4.16 -9.07
N GLU A 130 7.35 5.10 -9.98
CA GLU A 130 8.69 5.64 -10.20
C GLU A 130 8.80 7.07 -9.66
N ARG A 131 10.01 7.49 -9.34
CA ARG A 131 10.28 8.87 -8.92
C ARG A 131 9.78 9.83 -10.00
N GLY A 132 8.95 10.80 -9.59
CA GLY A 132 8.30 11.75 -10.50
C GLY A 132 6.87 11.36 -10.91
N THR A 133 6.35 10.21 -10.46
CA THR A 133 4.91 9.88 -10.63
C THR A 133 4.05 10.97 -9.98
N SER A 134 2.99 11.42 -10.67
CA SER A 134 2.13 12.47 -10.14
C SER A 134 1.30 12.00 -8.95
N ASP A 135 0.92 12.93 -8.10
CA ASP A 135 0.10 12.67 -6.91
C ASP A 135 -1.23 12.01 -7.28
N GLU A 136 -1.88 12.53 -8.32
CA GLU A 136 -3.11 11.98 -8.87
C GLU A 136 -2.94 10.53 -9.33
N GLN A 137 -1.86 10.23 -10.04
CA GLN A 137 -1.55 8.87 -10.51
C GLN A 137 -1.33 7.91 -9.33
N ILE A 138 -0.59 8.35 -8.30
CA ILE A 138 -0.39 7.56 -7.08
C ILE A 138 -1.76 7.28 -6.44
N HIS A 139 -2.55 8.31 -6.14
CA HIS A 139 -3.88 8.15 -5.53
C HIS A 139 -4.83 7.27 -6.35
N ARG A 140 -4.79 7.36 -7.67
CA ARG A 140 -5.63 6.56 -8.56
C ARG A 140 -5.23 5.08 -8.54
N VAL A 141 -3.94 4.78 -8.64
CA VAL A 141 -3.45 3.39 -8.69
C VAL A 141 -3.47 2.75 -7.30
N MET A 142 -3.27 3.52 -6.24
CA MET A 142 -3.26 3.00 -4.87
C MET A 142 -4.59 2.34 -4.45
N SER A 143 -5.74 2.70 -5.04
CA SER A 143 -7.00 1.99 -4.78
C SER A 143 -7.01 0.56 -5.32
N VAL A 144 -6.24 0.26 -6.37
CA VAL A 144 -6.07 -1.09 -6.92
C VAL A 144 -5.09 -1.91 -6.08
N VAL A 145 -4.10 -1.22 -5.50
CA VAL A 145 -3.07 -1.82 -4.66
C VAL A 145 -3.62 -2.25 -3.29
N LYS A 146 -4.55 -1.49 -2.71
CA LYS A 146 -5.13 -1.79 -1.40
C LYS A 146 -5.84 -3.15 -1.41
N GLU A 147 -5.48 -3.99 -0.44
CA GLU A 147 -6.19 -5.26 -0.22
C GLU A 147 -7.62 -4.99 0.22
N THR A 148 -8.57 -5.50 -0.55
CA THR A 148 -9.97 -5.25 -0.32
C THR A 148 -10.58 -6.44 0.43
N LYS A 149 -11.17 -6.18 1.59
CA LYS A 149 -12.02 -7.17 2.26
C LYS A 149 -13.36 -7.20 1.55
N THR A 150 -13.93 -8.38 1.32
CA THR A 150 -15.26 -8.51 0.72
C THR A 150 -16.24 -9.14 1.70
N THR A 151 -17.53 -8.80 1.57
CA THR A 151 -18.61 -9.49 2.28
C THR A 151 -18.77 -10.91 1.73
N ARG A 152 -19.53 -11.76 2.42
CA ARG A 152 -19.88 -13.11 1.93
C ARG A 152 -20.54 -13.08 0.54
N ASP A 153 -21.24 -11.99 0.24
CA ASP A 153 -21.97 -11.81 -1.01
C ASP A 153 -21.10 -11.09 -2.08
N GLY A 154 -19.81 -10.87 -1.79
CA GLY A 154 -18.82 -10.36 -2.74
C GLY A 154 -18.62 -8.83 -2.75
N HIS A 155 -19.34 -8.08 -1.92
CA HIS A 155 -19.23 -6.61 -1.90
C HIS A 155 -17.96 -6.14 -1.20
N GLU A 156 -17.26 -5.18 -1.79
CA GLU A 156 -16.05 -4.60 -1.21
C GLU A 156 -16.35 -3.77 0.04
N ILE A 157 -15.82 -4.18 1.19
CA ILE A 157 -15.99 -3.56 2.50
C ILE A 157 -15.07 -2.35 2.63
N LEU A 158 -15.67 -1.19 2.83
CA LEU A 158 -15.00 0.07 3.15
C LEU A 158 -14.83 0.26 4.66
N ARG A 159 -15.82 -0.18 5.45
CA ARG A 159 -15.75 -0.23 6.93
C ARG A 159 -16.48 -1.45 7.45
N GLU A 160 -15.84 -2.17 8.38
CA GLU A 160 -16.38 -3.42 8.95
C GLU A 160 -17.63 -3.19 9.79
N GLU A 161 -17.74 -2.03 10.44
CA GLU A 161 -18.90 -1.64 11.23
C GLU A 161 -19.31 -0.21 10.87
N TRP A 162 -20.57 -0.03 10.48
CA TRP A 162 -21.17 1.27 10.19
C TRP A 162 -22.20 1.62 11.25
N THR A 163 -21.82 2.54 12.14
CA THR A 163 -22.68 3.05 13.22
C THR A 163 -23.41 4.35 12.85
N GLY A 164 -23.20 4.87 11.64
CA GLY A 164 -23.83 6.09 11.17
C GLY A 164 -25.27 5.89 10.70
N GLY A 165 -25.96 7.01 10.43
CA GLY A 165 -27.25 7.01 9.74
C GLY A 165 -27.09 6.69 8.24
N ARG A 166 -27.70 7.51 7.38
CA ARG A 166 -27.64 7.33 5.93
C ARG A 166 -26.19 7.14 5.44
N PRO A 167 -25.90 6.11 4.61
CA PRO A 167 -24.56 5.89 4.10
C PRO A 167 -24.04 7.08 3.28
N PRO A 168 -22.71 7.28 3.24
CA PRO A 168 -22.06 8.18 2.30
C PRO A 168 -22.45 7.94 0.84
N ILE A 169 -22.26 8.97 0.01
CA ILE A 169 -22.63 8.92 -1.40
C ILE A 169 -21.81 7.85 -2.15
N GLY A 170 -22.46 7.05 -2.97
CA GLY A 170 -21.82 5.93 -3.66
C GLY A 170 -21.40 4.77 -2.75
N THR A 171 -21.95 4.69 -1.55
CA THR A 171 -21.72 3.57 -0.63
C THR A 171 -23.04 3.02 -0.14
N GLU A 172 -23.02 1.77 0.31
CA GLU A 172 -24.19 1.06 0.79
C GLU A 172 -23.89 0.39 2.13
N VAL A 173 -24.94 0.04 2.88
CA VAL A 173 -24.80 -0.75 4.11
C VAL A 173 -25.32 -2.15 3.85
N VAL A 174 -24.44 -3.14 3.92
CA VAL A 174 -24.78 -4.56 3.78
C VAL A 174 -24.42 -5.26 5.07
N ARG A 175 -25.44 -5.82 5.76
CA ARG A 175 -25.28 -6.53 7.04
C ARG A 175 -24.50 -5.72 8.11
N GLY A 176 -24.77 -4.41 8.19
CA GLY A 176 -24.11 -3.51 9.14
C GLY A 176 -22.71 -3.05 8.74
N GLN A 177 -22.20 -3.51 7.59
CA GLN A 177 -20.90 -3.12 7.05
C GLN A 177 -21.08 -2.07 5.97
N LEU A 178 -20.21 -1.07 5.92
CA LEU A 178 -20.22 -0.10 4.83
C LEU A 178 -19.46 -0.68 3.65
N VAL A 179 -20.12 -0.80 2.51
CA VAL A 179 -19.56 -1.37 1.28
C VAL A 179 -19.60 -0.35 0.13
N LYS A 180 -18.85 -0.62 -0.94
CA LYS A 180 -18.95 0.14 -2.19
C LYS A 180 -20.31 -0.09 -2.84
N GLY A 181 -21.01 0.99 -3.20
CA GLY A 181 -22.18 0.94 -4.08
C GLY A 181 -21.76 0.89 -5.54
N ASP A 182 -22.72 0.66 -6.43
CA ASP A 182 -22.47 0.47 -7.88
C ASP A 182 -21.76 1.68 -8.53
N ASP A 183 -22.07 2.89 -8.08
CA ASP A 183 -21.52 4.14 -8.58
C ASP A 183 -20.29 4.63 -7.82
N TYR A 184 -19.79 3.86 -6.83
CA TYR A 184 -18.66 4.24 -5.96
C TYR A 184 -17.46 4.74 -6.76
N HIS A 185 -17.01 3.98 -7.76
CA HIS A 185 -15.81 4.30 -8.53
C HIS A 185 -15.98 5.58 -9.36
N SER A 186 -17.18 5.78 -9.93
CA SER A 186 -17.50 7.00 -10.69
C SER A 186 -17.46 8.23 -9.78
N ILE A 187 -18.14 8.14 -8.63
CA ILE A 187 -18.16 9.21 -7.63
C ILE A 187 -16.76 9.51 -7.10
N ARG A 188 -15.99 8.47 -6.75
CA ARG A 188 -14.60 8.60 -6.29
C ARG A 188 -13.76 9.35 -7.31
N ASN A 189 -13.83 8.99 -8.59
CA ASN A 189 -13.05 9.66 -9.64
C ASN A 189 -13.42 11.15 -9.77
N ILE A 190 -14.71 11.48 -9.68
CA ILE A 190 -15.17 12.88 -9.71
C ILE A 190 -14.67 13.63 -8.47
N LEU A 191 -14.74 13.03 -7.29
CA LEU A 191 -14.23 13.61 -6.05
C LEU A 191 -12.71 13.83 -6.09
N GLN A 192 -11.95 12.90 -6.68
CA GLN A 192 -10.50 13.07 -6.90
C GLN A 192 -10.21 14.29 -7.78
N ARG A 193 -10.90 14.43 -8.91
CA ARG A 193 -10.75 15.60 -9.80
C ARG A 193 -11.10 16.91 -9.11
N VAL A 194 -12.03 16.90 -8.15
CA VAL A 194 -12.30 18.10 -7.32
C VAL A 194 -11.17 18.35 -6.34
N ALA A 195 -10.65 17.31 -5.69
CA ALA A 195 -9.58 17.41 -4.70
C ALA A 195 -8.27 17.95 -5.30
N PHE A 196 -7.95 17.56 -6.53
CA PHE A 196 -6.79 18.06 -7.29
C PHE A 196 -7.04 19.39 -8.00
N GLY A 197 -8.27 19.91 -7.98
CA GLY A 197 -8.60 21.22 -8.54
C GLY A 197 -8.95 21.22 -10.04
N ASP A 198 -9.04 20.05 -10.68
CA ASP A 198 -9.37 19.92 -12.11
C ASP A 198 -10.80 20.35 -12.43
N ILE A 199 -11.73 20.12 -11.50
CA ILE A 199 -13.13 20.54 -11.64
C ILE A 199 -13.66 21.22 -10.37
N THR A 200 -14.60 22.13 -10.57
CA THR A 200 -15.23 22.84 -9.44
C THR A 200 -16.23 21.94 -8.71
N LYS A 201 -16.45 22.21 -7.42
CA LYS A 201 -17.52 21.59 -6.62
C LYS A 201 -18.90 21.73 -7.30
N SER A 202 -19.16 22.84 -8.01
CA SER A 202 -20.42 23.07 -8.76
C SER A 202 -20.59 22.15 -9.97
N LYS A 203 -19.48 21.77 -10.61
CA LYS A 203 -19.49 20.82 -11.72
C LYS A 203 -19.72 19.41 -11.19
N ALA A 204 -19.00 19.02 -10.14
CA ALA A 204 -19.17 17.73 -9.48
C ALA A 204 -20.61 17.50 -8.94
N THR A 205 -21.27 18.51 -8.38
CA THR A 205 -22.68 18.38 -7.94
C THR A 205 -23.63 18.04 -9.07
N ARG A 206 -23.36 18.55 -10.29
CA ARG A 206 -24.17 18.28 -11.48
C ARG A 206 -23.89 16.89 -12.04
N GLU A 207 -22.62 16.48 -12.04
CA GLU A 207 -22.22 15.14 -12.51
C GLU A 207 -22.71 14.02 -11.58
N ILE A 208 -22.67 14.25 -10.26
CA ILE A 208 -23.08 13.25 -9.26
C ILE A 208 -24.58 13.33 -8.92
N GLY A 209 -25.22 14.47 -9.15
CA GLY A 209 -26.63 14.67 -8.79
C GLY A 209 -26.86 14.82 -7.28
N CYS A 210 -25.96 15.53 -6.57
CA CYS A 210 -26.03 15.69 -5.12
C CYS A 210 -25.90 17.15 -4.66
N ALA A 211 -26.21 17.41 -3.38
CA ALA A 211 -26.01 18.73 -2.79
C ALA A 211 -24.52 19.10 -2.69
N ARG A 212 -24.19 20.38 -2.87
CA ARG A 212 -22.81 20.90 -2.72
C ARG A 212 -22.19 20.58 -1.36
N LYS A 213 -23.01 20.58 -0.31
CA LYS A 213 -22.59 20.20 1.06
C LYS A 213 -22.11 18.74 1.11
N THR A 214 -22.72 17.84 0.34
CA THR A 214 -22.29 16.43 0.27
C THR A 214 -20.89 16.30 -0.31
N ILE A 215 -20.56 17.06 -1.37
CA ILE A 215 -19.20 17.13 -1.92
C ILE A 215 -18.23 17.66 -0.86
N GLY A 216 -18.58 18.77 -0.20
CA GLY A 216 -17.75 19.37 0.85
C GLY A 216 -17.43 18.40 2.00
N ASN A 217 -18.46 17.73 2.53
CA ASN A 217 -18.29 16.74 3.59
C ASN A 217 -17.48 15.53 3.12
N SER A 218 -17.62 15.12 1.86
CA SER A 218 -16.85 13.98 1.32
C SER A 218 -15.36 14.30 1.19
N LEU A 219 -15.03 15.53 0.77
CA LEU A 219 -13.64 15.98 0.64
C LEU A 219 -12.95 16.20 1.99
N ARG A 220 -13.68 16.68 3.00
CA ARG A 220 -13.08 17.05 4.30
C ARG A 220 -13.20 15.95 5.35
N ASP A 221 -14.42 15.45 5.55
CA ASP A 221 -14.75 14.60 6.70
C ASP A 221 -14.66 13.10 6.35
N ARG A 222 -14.54 12.77 5.05
CA ARG A 222 -14.58 11.40 4.52
C ARG A 222 -13.54 11.14 3.43
N ALA A 223 -12.48 11.95 3.37
CA ALA A 223 -11.42 11.82 2.35
C ALA A 223 -10.88 10.40 2.28
N GLU A 224 -10.63 9.78 3.43
CA GLU A 224 -10.13 8.41 3.55
C GLU A 224 -11.06 7.37 2.93
N LEU A 225 -12.38 7.57 3.00
CA LEU A 225 -13.37 6.63 2.47
C LEU A 225 -13.29 6.52 0.94
N TYR A 226 -12.82 7.58 0.27
CA TYR A 226 -12.69 7.66 -1.18
C TYR A 226 -11.22 7.74 -1.61
N ASP A 227 -10.26 7.47 -0.71
CA ASP A 227 -8.81 7.57 -0.97
C ASP A 227 -8.36 8.93 -1.56
N LEU A 228 -8.94 10.01 -1.06
CA LEU A 228 -8.61 11.37 -1.49
C LEU A 228 -7.42 11.89 -0.68
N PRO A 229 -6.60 12.80 -1.23
CA PRO A 229 -5.60 13.51 -0.45
C PRO A 229 -6.28 14.26 0.71
N GLN A 230 -5.68 14.21 1.90
CA GLN A 230 -6.14 15.03 3.02
C GLN A 230 -5.76 16.50 2.75
N GLN A 231 -6.76 17.38 2.70
CA GLN A 231 -6.60 18.82 2.49
C GLN A 231 -6.46 19.59 3.81
#